data_AF-A0A226HHN3-F1
#
_entry.id   AF-A0A226HHN3-F1
#
_cell.length_a   1.000
_cell.length_b   1.000
_cell.length_c   1.000
_cell.angle_alpha   90.00
_cell.angle_beta   90.00
_cell.angle_gamma   90.00
#
_symmetry.space_group_name_H-M   'P 1'
#
loop_
_entity.id
_entity.type
_entity.pdbx_description
1 polymer ?
#
loop_
_entity_poly.entity_id
_entity_poly.type
_entity_poly.pdbx_seq_one_letter_code
_entity_poly.pdbx_strand_id
1 'polypeptide(L)' 'MSTNNLSKETEIKLIDFFSNTISPEDLAKAIRKLNYVLALGVLREDPTLKNELINIENSFFWLNELAEVLDPYLNLE' A
#
# COMPACT_ATOMS: atom_id res chain seq x y z
N MET A 1 -11.44 -12.55 -13.26
CA MET A 1 -11.59 -11.69 -12.08
C MET A 1 -12.80 -10.80 -12.29
N SER A 2 -13.73 -10.76 -11.35
CA SER A 2 -14.82 -9.77 -11.38
C SER A 2 -14.19 -8.39 -11.27
N THR A 3 -14.38 -7.52 -12.27
CA THR A 3 -13.97 -6.12 -12.17
C THR A 3 -14.91 -5.45 -11.18
N ASN A 4 -14.39 -5.08 -10.01
CA ASN A 4 -15.13 -4.26 -9.05
C ASN A 4 -15.22 -2.85 -9.63
N ASN A 5 -16.39 -2.46 -10.14
CA ASN A 5 -16.61 -1.09 -10.59
C ASN A 5 -16.71 -0.18 -9.36
N LEU A 6 -15.86 0.85 -9.31
CA LEU A 6 -15.98 1.88 -8.29
C LEU A 6 -17.28 2.67 -8.49
N SER A 7 -17.84 3.18 -7.40
CA SER A 7 -18.89 4.19 -7.53
C SER A 7 -18.27 5.51 -8.00
N LYS A 8 -19.05 6.33 -8.72
CA LYS A 8 -18.61 7.67 -9.15
C LYS A 8 -18.15 8.54 -7.97
N GLU A 9 -18.79 8.38 -6.82
CA GLU A 9 -18.42 9.12 -5.60
C GLU A 9 -17.02 8.71 -5.11
N THR A 10 -16.72 7.41 -5.12
CA THR A 10 -15.39 6.90 -4.75
C THR A 10 -14.33 7.40 -5.73
N GLU A 11 -14.59 7.38 -7.03
CA GLU A 11 -13.66 7.92 -8.05
C GLU A 11 -13.35 9.40 -7.81
N ILE A 12 -14.38 10.23 -7.57
CA ILE A 12 -14.20 11.67 -7.28
C ILE A 12 -13.33 11.87 -6.04
N LYS A 13 -13.58 11.12 -4.97
CA LYS A 13 -12.81 11.23 -3.72
C LYS A 13 -11.35 10.80 -3.91
N LEU A 14 -11.09 9.75 -4.68
CA LEU A 14 -9.72 9.32 -5.00
C LEU A 14 -8.99 10.38 -5.83
N ILE A 15 -9.66 10.95 -6.85
CA ILE A 15 -9.10 12.04 -7.66
C ILE A 15 -8.76 13.25 -6.79
N ASP A 16 -9.69 13.67 -5.93
CA ASP A 16 -9.49 14.81 -5.02
C ASP A 16 -8.32 14.58 -4.05
N PHE A 17 -8.26 13.38 -3.45
CA PHE A 17 -7.17 12.99 -2.55
C PHE A 17 -5.80 13.07 -3.23
N PHE A 18 -5.65 12.51 -4.43
CA PHE A 18 -4.37 12.53 -5.16
C PHE A 18 -4.04 13.90 -5.74
N SER A 19 -5.03 14.75 -5.98
CA SER A 19 -4.82 16.10 -6.50
C SER A 19 -4.43 17.09 -5.39
N ASN A 20 -4.94 16.90 -4.17
CA ASN A 20 -4.88 17.92 -3.12
C ASN A 20 -4.17 17.48 -1.83
N THR A 21 -3.92 16.18 -1.62
CA THR A 21 -3.37 15.65 -0.35
C THR A 21 -1.97 15.07 -0.50
N ILE A 22 -1.77 14.13 -1.42
CA ILE A 22 -0.48 13.46 -1.63
C ILE A 22 -0.39 12.95 -3.06
N SER A 23 0.78 13.05 -3.69
CA SER A 23 0.97 12.49 -5.03
C SER A 23 0.91 10.95 -5.01
N PRO A 24 0.48 10.29 -6.10
CA PRO A 24 0.52 8.83 -6.19
C PRO A 24 1.92 8.25 -5.89
N GLU A 25 2.97 8.89 -6.41
CA GLU A 25 4.37 8.49 -6.22
C GLU A 25 4.80 8.59 -4.75
N ASP A 26 4.51 9.70 -4.08
CA ASP A 26 4.85 9.87 -2.67
C ASP A 26 4.11 8.87 -1.78
N LEU A 27 2.84 8.59 -2.09
CA LEU A 27 2.08 7.56 -1.37
C LEU A 27 2.69 6.17 -1.59
N ALA A 28 3.06 5.83 -2.82
CA ALA A 28 3.71 4.55 -3.11
C ALA A 28 5.03 4.39 -2.33
N LYS A 29 5.88 5.44 -2.28
CA LYS A 29 7.11 5.46 -1.48
C LYS A 29 6.81 5.28 0.02
N ALA A 30 5.79 5.97 0.54
CA ALA A 30 5.38 5.84 1.93
C ALA A 30 4.90 4.41 2.26
N ILE A 31 4.08 3.82 1.40
CA ILE A 31 3.60 2.44 1.54
C ILE A 31 4.76 1.45 1.55
N ARG A 32 5.69 1.55 0.59
CA ARG A 32 6.86 0.66 0.51
C ARG A 32 7.75 0.76 1.74
N LYS A 33 7.96 1.97 2.26
CA LYS A 33 8.70 2.18 3.51
C LYS A 33 8.02 1.51 4.70
N LEU A 34 6.69 1.63 4.81
CA LEU A 34 5.93 0.98 5.88
C LEU A 34 6.01 -0.55 5.77
N ASN A 35 5.82 -1.09 4.56
CA ASN A 35 5.96 -2.52 4.29
C ASN A 35 7.37 -3.02 4.65
N TYR A 36 8.41 -2.30 4.28
CA TYR A 36 9.79 -2.64 4.66
C TYR A 36 9.97 -2.75 6.19
N VAL A 37 9.43 -1.79 6.95
CA VAL A 37 9.49 -1.81 8.42
C VAL A 37 8.72 -3.00 9.00
N LEU A 38 7.53 -3.30 8.46
CA LEU A 38 6.74 -4.47 8.87
C LEU A 38 7.49 -5.78 8.62
N ALA A 39 8.08 -5.94 7.43
CA ALA A 39 8.87 -7.11 7.07
C ALA A 39 10.08 -7.27 8.01
N LEU A 40 10.79 -6.18 8.30
CA LEU A 40 11.88 -6.21 9.28
C LEU A 40 11.41 -6.63 10.67
N GLY A 41 10.25 -6.16 11.11
CA GLY A 41 9.68 -6.54 12.41
C GLY A 41 9.34 -8.03 12.48
N VAL A 42 8.76 -8.58 11.42
CA VAL A 42 8.48 -10.02 11.30
C VAL A 42 9.78 -10.84 11.33
N LEU A 43 10.81 -10.43 10.56
CA LEU A 43 12.11 -11.10 10.54
C LEU A 43 12.83 -11.06 11.89
N ARG A 44 12.62 -10.00 12.67
CA ARG A 44 13.15 -9.84 14.03
C ARG A 44 12.33 -10.56 15.08
N GLU A 45 11.32 -11.33 14.65
CA GLU A 45 10.46 -12.10 15.54
C GLU A 45 9.72 -11.24 16.58
N ASP A 46 9.37 -10.00 16.20
CA ASP A 46 8.67 -9.07 17.09
C ASP A 46 7.39 -9.72 17.66
N PRO A 47 7.24 -9.81 19.00
CA PRO A 47 6.13 -10.53 19.62
C PRO A 47 4.76 -9.97 19.29
N THR A 48 4.66 -8.66 19.06
CA THR A 48 3.40 -8.01 18.68
C THR A 48 3.01 -8.40 17.26
N LEU A 49 3.97 -8.44 16.34
CA LEU A 49 3.72 -8.81 14.94
C LEU A 49 3.48 -10.32 14.77
N LYS A 50 4.09 -11.18 15.60
CA LYS A 50 3.86 -12.64 15.56
C LYS A 50 2.40 -13.01 15.78
N ASN A 51 1.69 -12.31 16.67
CA ASN A 51 0.29 -12.58 16.96
C ASN A 51 -0.65 -12.17 15.83
N GLU A 52 -0.20 -11.31 14.92
CA GLU A 52 -0.99 -10.74 13.82
C GLU A 52 -0.51 -11.22 12.44
N LEU A 53 0.31 -12.28 12.38
CA LEU A 53 1.05 -12.66 11.18
C LEU A 53 0.16 -12.85 9.93
N ILE A 54 -0.99 -13.52 10.10
CA ILE A 54 -1.95 -13.76 9.00
C ILE A 54 -2.58 -12.44 8.50
N ASN A 55 -2.89 -11.52 9.41
CA ASN A 55 -3.45 -10.21 9.07
C ASN A 55 -2.40 -9.32 8.38
N ILE A 56 -1.15 -9.40 8.85
CA ILE A 56 -0.01 -8.70 8.26
C ILE A 56 0.26 -9.23 6.86
N GLU A 57 0.26 -10.54 6.62
CA GLU A 57 0.55 -11.13 5.31
C GLU A 57 -0.40 -10.61 4.22
N ASN A 58 -1.71 -10.67 4.49
CA ASN A 58 -2.72 -10.17 3.56
C ASN A 58 -2.58 -8.65 3.33
N SER A 59 -2.39 -7.88 4.41
CA SER A 59 -2.26 -6.42 4.31
C SER A 59 -0.99 -6.02 3.57
N PHE A 60 0.12 -6.72 3.83
CA PHE A 60 1.41 -6.52 3.18
C PHE A 60 1.32 -6.75 1.68
N PHE A 61 0.64 -7.82 1.26
CA PHE A 61 0.36 -8.11 -0.16
C PHE A 61 -0.40 -6.95 -0.81
N TRP A 62 -1.57 -6.57 -0.27
CA TRP A 62 -2.39 -5.51 -0.87
C TRP A 62 -1.72 -4.14 -0.88
N LEU A 63 -0.93 -3.82 0.14
CA LEU A 63 -0.15 -2.59 0.19
C LEU A 63 0.93 -2.55 -0.91
N ASN A 64 1.61 -3.67 -1.17
CA ASN A 64 2.56 -3.73 -2.28
C ASN A 64 1.87 -3.63 -3.64
N GLU A 65 0.76 -4.34 -3.85
CA GLU A 65 -0.03 -4.23 -5.08
C GLU A 65 -0.50 -2.79 -5.31
N LEU A 66 -0.97 -2.11 -4.26
CA LEU A 66 -1.37 -0.71 -4.36
C LEU A 66 -0.19 0.21 -4.70
N ALA A 67 0.96 0.01 -4.04
CA ALA A 67 2.15 0.80 -4.35
C ALA A 67 2.60 0.61 -5.81
N GLU A 68 2.50 -0.60 -6.34
CA GLU A 68 2.81 -0.91 -7.74
C GLU A 68 1.83 -0.25 -8.72
N VAL A 69 0.54 -0.23 -8.40
CA VAL A 69 -0.47 0.49 -9.22
C VAL A 69 -0.23 2.00 -9.23
N LEU A 70 0.18 2.56 -8.08
CA LEU A 70 0.39 4.01 -7.93
C LEU A 70 1.69 4.50 -8.56
N ASP A 71 2.73 3.67 -8.55
CA ASP A 71 4.06 3.98 -9.07
C ASP A 71 4.76 2.70 -9.56
N PRO A 72 4.50 2.24 -10.80
CA PRO A 72 5.02 0.97 -11.29
C PRO A 72 6.54 0.97 -11.56
N TYR A 73 7.18 2.14 -11.55
CA TYR A 73 8.61 2.25 -11.84
C TYR A 73 9.37 2.58 -10.56
N LEU A 74 9.65 1.55 -9.77
CA LEU A 74 10.30 1.70 -8.46
C LEU A 74 11.63 2.47 -8.51
N ASN A 75 12.32 2.56 -9.65
CA ASN A 75 13.46 3.46 -9.90
C ASN A 75 13.75 3.50 -11.42
N LEU A 76 13.25 4.51 -12.14
CA LEU A 76 13.82 4.91 -13.44
C LEU A 76 14.68 6.19 -13.34
N GLU A 77 14.97 6.66 -12.12
CA GLU A 77 15.95 7.72 -11.85
C GLU A 77 17.06 7.22 -10.91
#